data_AF-A0A2V8LGN5-F1
#
_entry.id   AF-A0A2V8LGN5-F1
#
_cell.length_a   1.000
_cell.length_b   1.000
_cell.length_c   1.000
_cell.angle_alpha   90.00
_cell.angle_beta   90.00
_cell.angle_gamma   90.00
#
_symmetry.space_group_name_H-M   'P 1'
#
loop_
_entity.id
_entity.type
_entity.pdbx_description
1 polymer ?
#
loop_
_entity_poly.entity_id
_entity_poly.type
_entity_poly.pdbx_seq_one_letter_code
_entity_poly.pdbx_strand_id
1 'polypeptide(L)'
;MVARWFNAADLYLLFNASDSSVKGRGSHGHNDALSIEVSACGVPFIVDPGTYLYTANLSERHLFRSTAYHSTVQVDHAEQNTIDEQFPFVIGNEAQPRVLNWESNAEADVVVAEHYGYQRLAQPVTHRRTVRFDKQGRYWLLEDEMSGTGTHQFSFRFHFAPGLESSVRPDGNIGACDNMSGARLLIIPSDLAVKPELEARFSSRDYGAKDSSVSACWTIEASVPMHLTWVIVPVCNREDEQTRLAIGRGQMSL
;
A
#
# COMPACT_ATOMS: atom_id res chain seq x y z
N MET A 1 4.81 23.64 15.97
CA MET A 1 6.26 23.46 15.72
C MET A 1 6.41 22.03 15.20
N VAL A 2 6.54 21.84 13.89
CA VAL A 2 6.66 20.48 13.31
C VAL A 2 8.10 20.04 13.54
N ALA A 3 8.30 19.10 14.45
CA ALA A 3 9.56 18.39 14.52
C ALA A 3 9.69 17.59 13.22
N ARG A 4 10.49 18.11 12.27
CA ARG A 4 10.95 17.33 11.12
C ARG A 4 12.00 16.37 11.66
N TRP A 5 11.58 15.15 11.97
CA TRP A 5 12.48 14.05 12.37
C TRP A 5 13.27 13.47 11.19
N PHE A 6 13.08 14.02 9.98
CA PHE A 6 13.66 13.52 8.74
C PHE A 6 14.47 14.61 8.03
N ASN A 7 15.65 14.25 7.56
CA ASN A 7 16.42 15.05 6.62
C ASN A 7 15.74 15.03 5.24
N ALA A 8 16.02 16.04 4.43
CA ALA A 8 15.44 16.19 3.08
C ALA A 8 15.81 15.07 2.09
N ALA A 9 16.69 14.15 2.46
CA ALA A 9 17.13 13.02 1.64
C ALA A 9 16.73 11.65 2.21
N ASP A 10 16.06 11.62 3.37
CA ASP A 10 15.71 10.34 4.01
C ASP A 10 14.61 9.63 3.21
N LEU A 11 14.74 8.30 3.16
CA LEU A 11 13.82 7.38 2.52
C LEU A 11 13.31 6.41 3.57
N TYR A 12 12.00 6.33 3.71
CA TYR A 12 11.34 5.53 4.72
C TYR A 12 10.13 4.81 4.12
N LEU A 13 10.02 3.53 4.41
CA LEU A 13 8.84 2.73 4.15
C LEU A 13 8.43 2.04 5.45
N LEU A 14 7.16 2.20 5.84
CA LEU A 14 6.53 1.41 6.89
C LEU A 14 5.83 0.23 6.22
N PHE A 15 6.01 -0.97 6.77
CA PHE A 15 5.34 -2.18 6.34
C PHE A 15 4.54 -2.77 7.50
N ASN A 16 3.22 -2.93 7.33
CA ASN A 16 2.38 -3.46 8.39
C ASN A 16 2.21 -4.99 8.27
N ALA A 17 2.79 -5.73 9.20
CA ALA A 17 2.54 -7.17 9.38
C ALA A 17 2.01 -7.49 10.79
N SER A 18 1.25 -6.57 11.39
CA SER A 18 0.64 -6.76 12.71
C SER A 18 -0.73 -7.44 12.62
N ASP A 19 -1.11 -8.17 13.66
CA ASP A 19 -2.46 -8.70 13.82
C ASP A 19 -3.42 -7.54 14.13
N SER A 20 -4.53 -7.46 13.41
CA SER A 20 -5.58 -6.46 13.60
C SER A 20 -6.36 -6.66 14.91
N SER A 21 -6.15 -7.78 15.61
CA SER A 21 -6.95 -8.21 16.75
C SER A 21 -6.16 -8.58 18.01
N VAL A 22 -6.76 -8.34 19.17
CA VAL A 22 -6.37 -8.99 20.43
C VAL A 22 -7.39 -10.08 20.73
N LYS A 23 -7.11 -11.34 20.36
CA LYS A 23 -8.02 -12.50 20.56
C LYS A 23 -9.42 -12.29 19.95
N GLY A 24 -9.52 -11.76 18.73
CA GLY A 24 -10.81 -11.50 18.07
C GLY A 24 -11.59 -10.29 18.61
N ARG A 25 -10.95 -9.44 19.40
CA ARG A 25 -11.46 -8.12 19.82
C ARG A 25 -10.53 -7.03 19.30
N GLY A 26 -10.38 -6.93 17.99
CA GLY A 26 -9.55 -5.89 17.35
C GLY A 26 -10.13 -4.50 17.51
N SER A 27 -10.01 -3.96 18.72
CA SER A 27 -10.70 -2.74 19.12
C SER A 27 -10.31 -1.54 18.28
N HIS A 28 -9.08 -1.49 17.78
CA HIS A 28 -8.59 -0.38 16.96
C HIS A 28 -7.98 -0.80 15.63
N GLY A 29 -7.89 -2.10 15.34
CA GLY A 29 -7.28 -2.60 14.11
C GLY A 29 -8.10 -2.32 12.86
N HIS A 30 -7.41 -2.32 11.72
CA HIS A 30 -7.93 -2.13 10.37
C HIS A 30 -7.70 -3.41 9.55
N ASN A 31 -8.28 -3.49 8.36
CA ASN A 31 -7.99 -4.52 7.36
C ASN A 31 -6.83 -4.08 6.46
N ASP A 32 -5.70 -3.82 7.08
CA ASP A 32 -4.52 -3.22 6.49
C ASP A 32 -3.28 -4.13 6.55
N ALA A 33 -3.48 -5.44 6.67
CA ALA A 33 -2.39 -6.39 6.64
C ALA A 33 -1.59 -6.27 5.32
N LEU A 34 -0.27 -6.26 5.46
CA LEU A 34 0.73 -6.09 4.41
C LEU A 34 0.65 -4.73 3.69
N SER A 35 -0.02 -3.75 4.29
CA SER A 35 -0.04 -2.38 3.77
C SER A 35 1.33 -1.72 3.89
N ILE A 36 1.54 -0.68 3.08
CA ILE A 36 2.73 0.16 3.13
C ILE A 36 2.39 1.64 3.26
N GLU A 37 3.28 2.38 3.91
CA GLU A 37 3.38 3.84 3.83
C GLU A 37 4.78 4.22 3.36
N VAL A 38 4.92 5.30 2.58
CA VAL A 38 6.20 5.72 2.00
C VAL A 38 6.38 7.21 2.21
N SER A 39 7.46 7.57 2.89
CA SER A 39 7.97 8.94 2.96
C SER A 39 9.34 9.01 2.31
N ALA A 40 9.54 9.93 1.39
CA ALA A 40 10.78 10.07 0.66
C ALA A 40 11.10 11.54 0.42
N CYS A 41 12.38 11.90 0.51
CA CYS A 41 12.85 13.25 0.21
C CYS A 41 12.16 14.34 1.06
N GLY A 42 11.80 14.00 2.31
CA GLY A 42 11.07 14.88 3.23
C GLY A 42 9.56 15.02 2.96
N VAL A 43 8.98 14.21 2.06
CA VAL A 43 7.56 14.25 1.68
C VAL A 43 6.89 12.90 1.98
N PRO A 44 5.74 12.87 2.69
CA PRO A 44 4.93 11.67 2.79
C PRO A 44 4.16 11.46 1.48
N PHE A 45 4.51 10.41 0.74
CA PHE A 45 3.88 10.11 -0.56
C PHE A 45 2.72 9.15 -0.43
N ILE A 46 2.95 7.99 0.17
CA ILE A 46 1.92 6.98 0.43
C ILE A 46 1.63 7.00 1.92
N VAL A 47 0.37 7.15 2.31
CA VAL A 47 -0.03 7.31 3.72
C VAL A 47 -1.20 6.40 4.07
N ASP A 48 -1.30 6.07 5.35
CA ASP A 48 -2.53 5.48 5.90
C ASP A 48 -3.69 6.50 5.83
N PRO A 49 -4.92 6.07 5.52
CA PRO A 49 -6.09 6.95 5.55
C PRO A 49 -6.42 7.48 6.95
N GLY A 50 -5.89 6.89 8.03
CA GLY A 50 -6.22 7.24 9.40
C GLY A 50 -7.57 6.66 9.84
N THR A 51 -8.10 7.14 10.97
CA THR A 51 -9.33 6.58 11.59
C THR A 51 -10.59 7.40 11.28
N TYR A 52 -10.46 8.71 11.04
CA TYR A 52 -11.53 9.69 10.92
C TYR A 52 -12.49 9.78 12.11
N LEU A 53 -13.38 8.82 12.30
CA LEU A 53 -14.40 8.81 13.33
C LEU A 53 -14.43 7.46 14.04
N TYR A 54 -14.81 7.45 15.33
CA TYR A 54 -15.05 6.20 16.05
C TYR A 54 -16.52 5.80 16.06
N THR A 55 -17.41 6.68 16.53
CA THR A 55 -18.81 6.28 16.81
C THR A 55 -19.85 7.16 16.14
N ALA A 56 -19.49 8.38 15.73
CA ALA A 56 -20.45 9.34 15.18
C ALA A 56 -21.03 8.92 13.82
N ASN A 57 -20.29 8.13 13.04
CA ASN A 57 -20.75 7.52 11.80
C ASN A 57 -20.03 6.19 11.59
N LEU A 58 -20.76 5.08 11.76
CA LEU A 58 -20.18 3.73 11.64
C LEU A 58 -19.79 3.40 10.20
N SER A 59 -20.55 3.85 9.20
CA SER A 59 -20.20 3.57 7.80
C SER A 59 -18.86 4.20 7.43
N GLU A 60 -18.61 5.44 7.88
CA GLU A 60 -17.32 6.10 7.68
C GLU A 60 -16.22 5.44 8.50
N ARG A 61 -16.48 5.05 9.76
CA ARG A 61 -15.52 4.29 10.57
C ARG A 61 -15.08 3.02 9.85
N HIS A 62 -16.01 2.24 9.31
CA HIS A 62 -15.71 0.96 8.66
C HIS A 62 -15.10 1.14 7.27
N LEU A 63 -15.48 2.20 6.55
CA LEU A 63 -14.82 2.58 5.30
C LEU A 63 -13.32 2.83 5.51
N PHE A 64 -12.93 3.62 6.52
CA PHE A 64 -11.53 3.90 6.84
C PHE A 64 -10.76 2.67 7.38
N ARG A 65 -11.45 1.59 7.76
CA ARG A 65 -10.84 0.30 8.16
C ARG A 65 -10.77 -0.71 7.03
N SER A 66 -11.45 -0.45 5.92
CA SER A 66 -11.60 -1.42 4.84
C SER A 66 -10.29 -1.67 4.12
N THR A 67 -10.09 -2.87 3.59
CA THR A 67 -8.91 -3.21 2.77
C THR A 67 -8.75 -2.26 1.60
N ALA A 68 -9.86 -1.85 0.97
CA ALA A 68 -9.85 -0.94 -0.16
C ALA A 68 -9.31 0.48 0.17
N TYR A 69 -9.22 0.83 1.46
CA TYR A 69 -8.70 2.10 1.97
C TYR A 69 -7.21 2.05 2.36
N HIS A 70 -6.55 0.90 2.22
CA HIS A 70 -5.13 0.74 2.53
C HIS A 70 -4.30 0.34 1.30
N SER A 71 -2.98 0.60 1.36
CA SER A 71 -2.05 0.31 0.26
C SER A 71 -1.62 -1.16 0.23
N THR A 72 -2.59 -2.05 0.02
CA THR A 72 -2.46 -3.51 0.00
C THR A 72 -3.33 -4.10 -1.12
N VAL A 73 -3.52 -5.42 -1.13
CA VAL A 73 -4.31 -6.13 -2.15
C VAL A 73 -5.66 -6.57 -1.61
N GLN A 74 -6.71 -6.28 -2.38
CA GLN A 74 -8.07 -6.77 -2.18
C GLN A 74 -8.40 -7.88 -3.18
N VAL A 75 -9.01 -8.98 -2.71
CA VAL A 75 -9.42 -10.13 -3.54
C VAL A 75 -10.94 -10.23 -3.55
N ASP A 76 -11.56 -10.29 -4.73
CA ASP A 76 -13.01 -10.40 -4.95
C ASP A 76 -13.85 -9.39 -4.15
N HIS A 77 -13.35 -8.15 -4.00
CA HIS A 77 -13.92 -7.10 -3.16
C HIS A 77 -14.09 -7.48 -1.68
N ALA A 78 -13.47 -8.56 -1.23
CA ALA A 78 -13.58 -9.06 0.12
C ALA A 78 -12.62 -8.32 1.07
N GLU A 79 -13.05 -8.19 2.31
CA GLU A 79 -12.22 -7.72 3.41
C GLU A 79 -11.26 -8.80 3.92
N GLN A 80 -10.05 -8.41 4.31
CA GLN A 80 -9.06 -9.33 4.90
C GLN A 80 -9.57 -10.01 6.18
N ASN A 81 -10.15 -9.24 7.10
CA ASN A 81 -10.89 -9.74 8.25
C ASN A 81 -12.37 -9.34 8.15
N THR A 82 -13.25 -10.10 8.77
CA THR A 82 -14.67 -9.70 8.85
C THR A 82 -14.83 -8.45 9.72
N ILE A 83 -15.72 -7.55 9.33
CA ILE A 83 -16.09 -6.36 10.12
C ILE A 83 -17.53 -6.55 10.59
N ASP A 84 -17.78 -6.37 11.89
CA ASP A 84 -19.14 -6.23 12.39
C ASP A 84 -19.57 -4.77 12.26
N GLU A 85 -20.35 -4.50 11.20
CA GLU A 85 -20.82 -3.16 10.85
C GLU A 85 -21.65 -2.50 11.97
N GLN A 86 -22.21 -3.26 12.92
CA GLN A 86 -23.01 -2.73 14.03
C GLN A 86 -22.15 -2.15 15.16
N PHE A 87 -20.87 -2.53 15.25
CA PHE A 87 -20.00 -2.14 16.36
C PHE A 87 -18.69 -1.51 15.86
N PRO A 88 -18.28 -0.34 16.38
CA PRO A 88 -17.14 0.44 15.85
C PRO A 88 -15.75 -0.18 16.05
N PHE A 89 -15.69 -1.23 16.88
CA PHE A 89 -14.45 -1.80 17.45
C PHE A 89 -14.41 -3.33 17.36
N VAL A 90 -15.23 -3.92 16.49
CA VAL A 90 -15.27 -5.37 16.28
C VAL A 90 -14.79 -5.67 14.87
N ILE A 91 -13.70 -6.43 14.80
CA ILE A 91 -13.10 -6.96 13.57
C ILE A 91 -12.59 -8.36 13.89
N GLY A 92 -12.69 -9.25 12.91
CA GLY A 92 -12.26 -10.63 13.00
C GLY A 92 -10.74 -10.77 13.09
N ASN A 93 -10.29 -12.02 13.04
CA ASN A 93 -8.88 -12.38 13.04
C ASN A 93 -8.59 -13.47 12.00
N GLU A 94 -9.10 -13.29 10.80
CA GLU A 94 -8.90 -14.20 9.68
C GLU A 94 -7.55 -13.94 8.99
N ALA A 95 -7.07 -12.69 8.98
CA ALA A 95 -5.85 -12.30 8.31
C ALA A 95 -4.61 -12.97 8.90
N GLN A 96 -4.48 -13.00 10.23
CA GLN A 96 -3.35 -13.63 10.96
C GLN A 96 -1.99 -13.42 10.28
N PRO A 97 -1.53 -12.16 10.07
CA PRO A 97 -0.31 -11.91 9.32
C PRO A 97 0.91 -12.52 10.00
N ARG A 98 1.84 -13.05 9.19
CA ARG A 98 3.05 -13.69 9.66
C ARG A 98 4.26 -13.20 8.88
N VAL A 99 5.25 -12.65 9.59
CA VAL A 99 6.57 -12.36 9.02
C VAL A 99 7.32 -13.68 8.84
N LEU A 100 7.67 -13.98 7.59
CA LEU A 100 8.42 -15.17 7.20
C LEU A 100 9.92 -14.92 7.18
N ASN A 101 10.33 -13.70 6.78
CA ASN A 101 11.73 -13.31 6.72
C ASN A 101 11.90 -11.82 7.05
N TRP A 102 13.02 -11.51 7.71
CA TRP A 102 13.51 -10.15 7.88
C TRP A 102 15.04 -10.16 7.80
N GLU A 103 15.58 -9.42 6.83
CA GLU A 103 17.00 -9.27 6.62
C GLU A 103 17.33 -7.80 6.40
N SER A 104 18.45 -7.35 6.97
CA SER A 104 18.97 -5.99 6.76
C SER A 104 20.49 -6.05 6.72
N ASN A 105 21.07 -5.58 5.62
CA ASN A 105 22.52 -5.48 5.44
C ASN A 105 22.90 -4.14 4.78
N ALA A 106 24.15 -3.97 4.38
CA ALA A 106 24.64 -2.71 3.81
C ALA A 106 24.03 -2.38 2.44
N GLU A 107 23.57 -3.39 1.70
CA GLU A 107 23.08 -3.27 0.32
C GLU A 107 21.56 -3.20 0.25
N ALA A 108 20.86 -3.94 1.12
CA ALA A 108 19.41 -4.02 1.10
C ALA A 108 18.78 -4.34 2.45
N ASP A 109 17.50 -3.99 2.55
CA ASP A 109 16.57 -4.49 3.57
C ASP A 109 15.50 -5.33 2.88
N VAL A 110 15.12 -6.47 3.45
CA VAL A 110 14.11 -7.38 2.90
C VAL A 110 13.18 -7.82 4.01
N VAL A 111 11.87 -7.65 3.80
CA VAL A 111 10.82 -8.26 4.61
C VAL A 111 9.94 -9.13 3.73
N VAL A 112 9.61 -10.33 4.20
CA VAL A 112 8.61 -11.20 3.58
C VAL A 112 7.56 -11.51 4.62
N ALA A 113 6.29 -11.26 4.30
CA ALA A 113 5.19 -11.64 5.17
C ALA A 113 3.98 -12.09 4.35
N GLU A 114 3.13 -12.91 4.96
CA GLU A 114 1.89 -13.38 4.35
C GLU A 114 0.71 -13.27 5.32
N HIS A 115 -0.51 -13.25 4.78
CA HIS A 115 -1.74 -13.28 5.55
C HIS A 115 -2.76 -14.24 4.90
N TYR A 116 -3.68 -14.76 5.71
CA TYR A 116 -4.58 -15.86 5.39
C TYR A 116 -6.05 -15.45 5.30
N GLY A 117 -6.33 -14.15 5.35
CA GLY A 117 -7.69 -13.59 5.44
C GLY A 117 -8.65 -13.99 4.33
N TYR A 118 -8.11 -14.26 3.13
CA TYR A 118 -8.89 -14.71 1.97
C TYR A 118 -9.04 -16.23 1.88
N GLN A 119 -8.50 -17.02 2.82
CA GLN A 119 -8.69 -18.46 2.84
C GLN A 119 -10.14 -18.89 3.13
N ARG A 120 -10.96 -17.95 3.64
CA ARG A 120 -12.40 -18.12 3.87
C ARG A 120 -13.25 -18.01 2.59
N LEU A 121 -12.68 -17.54 1.49
CA LEU A 121 -13.39 -17.45 0.21
C LEU A 121 -13.70 -18.86 -0.32
N ALA A 122 -14.70 -18.97 -1.20
CA ALA A 122 -15.07 -20.26 -1.80
C ALA A 122 -13.91 -20.92 -2.56
N GLN A 123 -13.07 -20.08 -3.17
CA GLN A 123 -11.78 -20.44 -3.74
C GLN A 123 -10.69 -19.74 -2.91
N PRO A 124 -10.02 -20.47 -1.98
CA PRO A 124 -9.10 -19.87 -1.01
C PRO A 124 -7.87 -19.23 -1.65
N VAL A 125 -7.50 -18.03 -1.17
CA VAL A 125 -6.28 -17.32 -1.57
C VAL A 125 -5.44 -16.99 -0.32
N THR A 126 -4.12 -17.13 -0.44
CA THR A 126 -3.13 -16.61 0.52
C THR A 126 -2.31 -15.53 -0.19
N HIS A 127 -2.23 -14.36 0.43
CA HIS A 127 -1.47 -13.23 -0.09
C HIS A 127 -0.15 -13.12 0.68
N ARG A 128 0.96 -13.14 -0.05
CA ARG A 128 2.30 -12.89 0.46
C ARG A 128 2.86 -11.66 -0.24
N ARG A 129 3.50 -10.81 0.55
CA ARG A 129 4.21 -9.62 0.06
C ARG A 129 5.66 -9.68 0.50
N THR A 130 6.56 -9.51 -0.46
CA THR A 130 7.97 -9.20 -0.23
C THR A 130 8.18 -7.71 -0.48
N VAL A 131 8.88 -7.05 0.44
CA VAL A 131 9.37 -5.69 0.22
C VAL A 131 10.88 -5.72 0.36
N ARG A 132 11.58 -5.36 -0.71
CA ARG A 132 13.03 -5.16 -0.74
C ARG A 132 13.34 -3.68 -0.95
N PHE A 133 14.10 -3.07 -0.05
CA PHE A 133 14.69 -1.75 -0.25
C PHE A 133 16.11 -1.92 -0.76
N ASP A 134 16.39 -1.43 -1.97
CA ASP A 134 17.74 -1.38 -2.51
C ASP A 134 18.41 -0.05 -2.09
N LYS A 135 19.43 -0.13 -1.23
CA LYS A 135 20.07 1.06 -0.64
C LYS A 135 20.95 1.81 -1.63
N GLN A 136 21.52 1.10 -2.60
CA GLN A 136 22.40 1.71 -3.62
C GLN A 136 21.58 2.39 -4.70
N GLY A 137 20.59 1.68 -5.26
CA GLY A 137 19.66 2.16 -6.26
C GLY A 137 18.60 3.13 -5.69
N ARG A 138 18.37 3.10 -4.37
CA ARG A 138 17.39 3.93 -3.64
C ARG A 138 15.97 3.75 -4.17
N TYR A 139 15.50 2.51 -4.25
CA TYR A 139 14.13 2.20 -4.65
C TYR A 139 13.61 1.01 -3.84
N TRP A 140 12.30 0.85 -3.80
CA TRP A 140 11.68 -0.36 -3.26
C TRP A 140 11.17 -1.24 -4.37
N LEU A 141 11.42 -2.54 -4.24
CA LEU A 141 10.78 -3.60 -5.01
C LEU A 141 9.73 -4.23 -4.10
N LEU A 142 8.48 -4.25 -4.56
CA LEU A 142 7.38 -4.95 -3.91
C LEU A 142 6.98 -6.11 -4.79
N GLU A 143 6.84 -7.29 -4.22
CA GLU A 143 6.38 -8.48 -4.93
C GLU A 143 5.16 -9.01 -4.20
N ASP A 144 4.03 -9.05 -4.89
CA ASP A 144 2.78 -9.62 -4.43
C ASP A 144 2.60 -11.00 -5.04
N GLU A 145 2.66 -12.04 -4.20
CA GLU A 145 2.38 -13.42 -4.57
C GLU A 145 1.00 -13.82 -4.05
N MET A 146 0.15 -14.31 -4.95
CA MET A 146 -1.15 -14.90 -4.59
C MET A 146 -1.08 -16.39 -4.87
N SER A 147 -1.27 -17.20 -3.83
CA SER A 147 -1.33 -18.65 -3.95
C SER A 147 -2.71 -19.17 -3.56
N GLY A 148 -3.15 -20.26 -4.19
CA GLY A 148 -4.51 -20.76 -4.01
C GLY A 148 -4.99 -21.53 -5.23
N THR A 149 -6.31 -21.58 -5.41
CA THR A 149 -6.95 -22.12 -6.62
C THR A 149 -8.01 -21.16 -7.12
N GLY A 150 -8.31 -21.19 -8.42
CA GLY A 150 -9.40 -20.39 -8.98
C GLY A 150 -8.95 -19.18 -9.77
N THR A 151 -9.95 -18.41 -10.21
CA THR A 151 -9.80 -17.13 -10.92
C THR A 151 -10.50 -16.07 -10.09
N HIS A 152 -9.79 -14.98 -9.83
CA HIS A 152 -10.23 -13.93 -8.93
C HIS A 152 -10.04 -12.56 -9.54
N GLN A 153 -10.80 -11.60 -9.01
CA GLN A 153 -10.51 -10.19 -9.24
C GLN A 153 -9.57 -9.69 -8.15
N PHE A 154 -8.45 -9.11 -8.55
CA PHE A 154 -7.49 -8.47 -7.65
C PHE A 154 -7.51 -6.97 -7.83
N SER A 155 -7.55 -6.23 -6.72
CA SER A 155 -7.38 -4.77 -6.72
C SER A 155 -6.16 -4.38 -5.89
N PHE A 156 -5.17 -3.75 -6.53
CA PHE A 156 -3.92 -3.31 -5.92
C PHE A 156 -3.93 -1.80 -5.78
N ARG A 157 -3.68 -1.29 -4.57
CA ARG A 157 -3.85 0.14 -4.29
C ARG A 157 -2.63 0.78 -3.65
N PHE A 158 -2.45 2.06 -3.99
CA PHE A 158 -1.52 2.96 -3.32
C PHE A 158 -2.23 4.28 -3.06
N HIS A 159 -2.35 4.66 -1.78
CA HIS A 159 -3.06 5.86 -1.33
C HIS A 159 -2.10 7.03 -1.17
N PHE A 160 -2.27 8.08 -1.97
CA PHE A 160 -1.40 9.25 -1.95
C PHE A 160 -1.82 10.25 -0.86
N ALA A 161 -0.84 10.89 -0.24
CA ALA A 161 -1.12 11.94 0.74
C ALA A 161 -1.91 13.10 0.12
N PRO A 162 -2.82 13.74 0.89
CA PRO A 162 -3.48 14.97 0.47
C PRO A 162 -2.50 16.04 0.00
N GLY A 163 -2.87 16.76 -1.06
CA GLY A 163 -2.08 17.86 -1.62
C GLY A 163 -1.01 17.46 -2.65
N LEU A 164 -0.81 16.16 -2.89
CA LEU A 164 0.04 15.68 -3.97
C LEU A 164 -0.68 15.75 -5.32
N GLU A 165 0.06 16.11 -6.37
CA GLU A 165 -0.41 16.01 -7.74
C GLU A 165 -0.08 14.61 -8.28
N SER A 166 -1.10 13.78 -8.47
CA SER A 166 -0.97 12.41 -8.96
C SER A 166 -1.53 12.27 -10.37
N SER A 167 -0.80 11.59 -11.26
CA SER A 167 -1.22 11.37 -12.64
C SER A 167 -0.82 10.00 -13.16
N VAL A 168 -1.65 9.46 -14.06
CA VAL A 168 -1.29 8.31 -14.89
C VAL A 168 -0.43 8.80 -16.05
N ARG A 169 0.79 8.29 -16.13
CA ARG A 169 1.75 8.65 -17.16
C ARG A 169 1.41 7.95 -18.49
N PRO A 170 1.90 8.45 -19.64
CA PRO A 170 1.64 7.84 -20.94
C PRO A 170 2.09 6.38 -21.04
N ASP A 171 3.12 6.01 -20.27
CA ASP A 171 3.70 4.66 -20.19
C ASP A 171 2.97 3.72 -19.21
N GLY A 172 1.84 4.15 -18.62
CA GLY A 172 1.03 3.34 -17.70
C GLY A 172 1.46 3.39 -16.24
N ASN A 173 2.58 4.07 -15.94
CA ASN A 173 3.09 4.24 -14.59
C ASN A 173 2.34 5.37 -13.85
N ILE A 174 2.45 5.41 -12.52
CA ILE A 174 1.98 6.55 -11.74
C ILE A 174 3.15 7.47 -11.40
N GLY A 175 2.93 8.78 -11.52
CA GLY A 175 3.75 9.80 -10.88
C GLY A 175 2.93 10.58 -9.85
N ALA A 176 3.47 10.74 -8.65
CA ALA A 176 2.97 11.65 -7.62
C ALA A 176 4.02 12.72 -7.35
N CYS A 177 3.62 13.99 -7.28
CA CYS A 177 4.51 15.14 -7.13
C CYS A 177 4.06 16.03 -5.96
N ASP A 178 5.01 16.41 -5.11
CA ASP A 178 4.84 17.55 -4.21
C ASP A 178 5.34 18.82 -4.91
N ASN A 179 4.41 19.65 -5.35
CA ASN A 179 4.73 20.88 -6.10
C ASN A 179 5.53 21.90 -5.28
N MET A 180 5.51 21.80 -3.95
CA MET A 180 6.28 22.71 -3.09
C MET A 180 7.77 22.38 -3.08
N SER A 181 8.12 21.10 -2.90
CA SER A 181 9.52 20.66 -2.86
C SER A 181 10.08 20.25 -4.22
N GLY A 182 9.21 19.89 -5.17
CA GLY A 182 9.56 19.28 -6.45
C GLY A 182 9.92 17.79 -6.36
N ALA A 183 9.81 17.19 -5.17
CA ALA A 183 10.04 15.75 -4.98
C ALA A 183 8.89 14.94 -5.62
N ARG A 184 9.23 13.76 -6.13
CA ARG A 184 8.27 12.88 -6.80
C ARG A 184 8.43 11.44 -6.35
N LEU A 185 7.37 10.67 -6.50
CA LEU A 185 7.35 9.23 -6.36
C LEU A 185 6.79 8.61 -7.64
N LEU A 186 7.52 7.66 -8.20
CA LEU A 186 7.08 6.87 -9.35
C LEU A 186 6.68 5.46 -8.88
N ILE A 187 5.57 4.94 -9.38
CA ILE A 187 5.13 3.55 -9.17
C ILE A 187 5.03 2.87 -10.53
N ILE A 188 5.80 1.79 -10.68
CA ILE A 188 6.03 1.10 -11.95
C ILE A 188 5.63 -0.37 -11.78
N PRO A 189 4.47 -0.81 -12.31
CA PRO A 189 4.07 -2.23 -12.28
C PRO A 189 4.83 -3.08 -13.31
N SER A 190 4.97 -4.39 -13.06
CA SER A 190 5.50 -5.37 -14.03
C SER A 190 4.43 -5.82 -14.99
N ASP A 191 4.69 -5.63 -16.29
CA ASP A 191 3.96 -6.25 -17.41
C ASP A 191 2.43 -6.22 -17.30
N LEU A 192 1.91 -5.17 -16.64
CA LEU A 192 0.48 -4.98 -16.50
C LEU A 192 -0.03 -4.17 -17.69
N ALA A 193 -0.80 -4.83 -18.56
CA ALA A 193 -1.44 -4.15 -19.69
C ALA A 193 -2.56 -3.18 -19.25
N VAL A 194 -3.10 -3.38 -18.04
CA VAL A 194 -4.16 -2.56 -17.48
C VAL A 194 -3.57 -1.28 -16.89
N LYS A 195 -4.17 -0.14 -17.24
CA LYS A 195 -3.80 1.15 -16.65
C LYS A 195 -4.48 1.33 -15.29
N PRO A 196 -3.86 2.03 -14.35
CA PRO A 196 -4.50 2.35 -13.08
C PRO A 196 -5.65 3.34 -13.28
N GLU A 197 -6.65 3.23 -12.42
CA GLU A 197 -7.64 4.27 -12.19
C GLU A 197 -7.20 5.14 -11.01
N LEU A 198 -7.35 6.46 -11.15
CA LEU A 198 -7.19 7.40 -10.04
C LEU A 198 -8.55 7.61 -9.38
N GLU A 199 -8.66 7.18 -8.13
CA GLU A 199 -9.91 7.19 -7.40
C GLU A 199 -9.91 8.30 -6.35
N ALA A 200 -11.00 9.04 -6.24
CA ALA A 200 -11.18 9.99 -5.17
C ALA A 200 -11.27 9.26 -3.81
N ARG A 201 -10.45 9.68 -2.86
CA ARG A 201 -10.34 9.12 -1.51
C ARG A 201 -10.28 10.25 -0.48
N PHE A 202 -10.15 9.85 0.78
CA PHE A 202 -9.92 10.76 1.89
C PHE A 202 -8.82 10.23 2.79
N SER A 203 -8.11 11.14 3.43
CA SER A 203 -7.16 10.84 4.51
C SER A 203 -7.46 11.72 5.71
N SER A 204 -7.33 11.17 6.90
CA SER A 204 -7.71 11.80 8.17
C SER A 204 -6.51 11.80 9.11
N ARG A 205 -5.90 12.96 9.30
CA ARG A 205 -4.85 13.14 10.31
C ARG A 205 -5.39 13.41 11.70
N ASP A 206 -6.52 14.11 11.78
CA ASP A 206 -7.14 14.56 13.02
C ASP A 206 -8.55 13.99 13.15
N TYR A 207 -8.95 13.63 14.38
CA TYR A 207 -10.27 13.07 14.63
C TYR A 207 -11.38 14.04 14.22
N GLY A 208 -12.36 13.55 13.44
CA GLY A 208 -13.47 14.34 12.94
C GLY A 208 -13.14 15.24 11.74
N ALA A 209 -11.93 15.19 11.20
CA ALA A 209 -11.53 15.89 9.98
C ALA A 209 -10.96 14.92 8.95
N LYS A 210 -11.23 15.18 7.67
CA LYS A 210 -10.62 14.45 6.56
C LYS A 210 -10.36 15.39 5.40
N ASP A 211 -9.22 15.19 4.74
CA ASP A 211 -8.81 15.90 3.55
C ASP A 211 -9.01 15.01 2.32
N SER A 212 -9.36 15.61 1.19
CA SER A 212 -9.43 14.88 -0.08
C SER A 212 -8.04 14.35 -0.47
N SER A 213 -8.02 13.09 -0.90
CA SER A 213 -6.84 12.40 -1.39
C SER A 213 -7.17 11.57 -2.63
N VAL A 214 -6.18 10.88 -3.17
CA VAL A 214 -6.33 10.03 -4.36
C VAL A 214 -5.64 8.70 -4.11
N SER A 215 -6.24 7.61 -4.56
CA SER A 215 -5.53 6.34 -4.71
C SER A 215 -5.33 6.00 -6.18
N ALA A 216 -4.20 5.40 -6.52
CA ALA A 216 -4.08 4.64 -7.77
C ALA A 216 -4.52 3.20 -7.51
N CYS A 217 -5.44 2.68 -8.33
CA CYS A 217 -5.94 1.32 -8.25
C CYS A 217 -5.73 0.60 -9.58
N TRP A 218 -5.07 -0.56 -9.54
CA TRP A 218 -5.05 -1.51 -10.65
C TRP A 218 -5.99 -2.66 -10.34
N THR A 219 -6.94 -2.92 -11.23
CA THR A 219 -7.87 -4.05 -11.11
C THR A 219 -7.65 -5.03 -12.25
N ILE A 220 -7.41 -6.30 -11.92
CA ILE A 220 -7.19 -7.37 -12.89
C ILE A 220 -8.01 -8.60 -12.53
N GLU A 221 -8.37 -9.39 -13.54
CA GLU A 221 -8.88 -10.75 -13.35
C GLU A 221 -7.77 -11.73 -13.74
N ALA A 222 -7.45 -12.68 -12.87
CA ALA A 222 -6.42 -13.67 -13.16
C ALA A 222 -6.53 -14.92 -12.28
N SER A 223 -5.97 -16.01 -12.76
CA SER A 223 -5.91 -17.28 -12.04
C SER A 223 -4.72 -17.34 -11.09
N VAL A 224 -4.89 -17.98 -9.94
CA VAL A 224 -3.81 -18.25 -8.99
C VAL A 224 -3.17 -19.64 -9.24
N PRO A 225 -1.86 -19.81 -8.99
CA PRO A 225 -0.95 -18.82 -8.44
C PRO A 225 -0.59 -17.71 -9.44
N MET A 226 -0.45 -16.50 -8.93
CA MET A 226 0.05 -15.36 -9.68
C MET A 226 1.12 -14.61 -8.88
N HIS A 227 1.90 -13.81 -9.58
CA HIS A 227 2.92 -12.95 -9.01
C HIS A 227 2.90 -11.61 -9.75
N LEU A 228 3.01 -10.51 -9.02
CA LEU A 228 3.08 -9.17 -9.58
C LEU A 228 4.13 -8.33 -8.84
N THR A 229 4.93 -7.60 -9.60
CA THR A 229 6.01 -6.77 -9.06
C THR A 229 5.71 -5.29 -9.25
N TRP A 230 6.12 -4.49 -8.28
CA TRP A 230 6.06 -3.04 -8.32
C TRP A 230 7.41 -2.46 -7.96
N VAL A 231 7.86 -1.48 -8.73
CA VAL A 231 9.01 -0.66 -8.35
C VAL A 231 8.53 0.71 -7.93
N ILE A 232 8.88 1.09 -6.70
CA ILE A 232 8.60 2.41 -6.13
C ILE A 232 9.91 3.20 -6.13
N VAL A 233 9.96 4.26 -6.95
CA VAL A 233 11.18 5.05 -7.18
C VAL A 233 10.97 6.49 -6.71
N PRO A 234 11.64 6.90 -5.62
CA PRO A 234 11.80 8.30 -5.27
C PRO A 234 12.64 9.07 -6.29
N VAL A 235 12.21 10.30 -6.55
CA VAL A 235 12.96 11.31 -7.29
C VAL A 235 13.01 12.56 -6.40
N CYS A 236 14.13 12.75 -5.71
CA CYS A 236 14.31 13.92 -4.86
C CYS A 236 14.48 15.20 -5.70
N ASN A 237 14.31 16.35 -5.05
CA ASN A 237 14.47 17.63 -5.73
C ASN A 237 15.83 17.72 -6.46
N ARG A 238 15.80 18.18 -7.72
CA ARG A 238 16.95 18.30 -8.64
C ARG A 238 17.51 16.99 -9.20
N GLU A 239 16.93 15.85 -8.86
CA GLU A 239 17.26 14.60 -9.53
C GLU A 239 16.62 14.55 -10.92
N ASP A 240 17.32 13.94 -11.87
CA ASP A 240 16.78 13.70 -13.19
C ASP A 240 15.81 12.52 -13.15
N GLU A 241 14.53 12.81 -13.41
CA GLU A 241 13.46 11.82 -13.38
C GLU A 241 13.70 10.67 -14.37
N GLN A 242 14.24 10.97 -15.56
CA GLN A 242 14.45 9.96 -16.59
C GLN A 242 15.50 8.92 -16.17
N THR A 243 16.56 9.36 -15.52
CA THR A 243 17.61 8.52 -14.92
C THR A 243 17.03 7.63 -13.82
N ARG A 244 16.20 8.19 -12.93
CA ARG A 244 15.55 7.44 -11.85
C ARG A 244 14.55 6.41 -12.41
N LEU A 245 13.76 6.79 -13.41
CA LEU A 245 12.83 5.90 -14.11
C LEU A 245 13.56 4.74 -14.80
N ALA A 246 14.73 4.98 -15.39
CA ALA A 246 15.52 3.94 -16.03
C ALA A 246 16.01 2.87 -15.03
N ILE A 247 16.34 3.26 -13.79
CA ILE A 247 16.68 2.30 -12.71
C ILE A 247 15.49 1.38 -12.45
N GLY A 248 14.29 1.96 -12.30
CA GLY A 248 13.09 1.17 -12.02
C GLY A 248 12.76 0.19 -13.13
N ARG A 249 12.81 0.63 -14.40
CA ARG A 249 12.57 -0.25 -15.55
C ARG A 249 13.62 -1.37 -15.68
N GLY A 250 14.88 -1.09 -15.33
CA GLY A 250 15.95 -2.10 -15.35
C GLY A 250 15.72 -3.28 -14.40
N GLN A 251 14.90 -3.11 -13.36
CA GLN A 251 14.54 -4.21 -12.44
C GLN A 251 13.39 -5.08 -12.94
N MET A 252 12.70 -4.66 -14.00
CA MET A 252 11.54 -5.36 -14.56
C MET A 252 11.91 -6.33 -15.70
N SER A 253 13.21 -6.46 -16.00
CA SER A 253 13.74 -7.27 -17.10
C SER A 253 14.55 -8.48 -16.62
N LEU A 254 14.47 -8.80 -15.33
CA LEU A 254 15.07 -9.96 -14.67
C LEU A 254 13.98 -10.97 -14.30
#